data_AF-A0A1M5GPL7-F1
#
_entry.id   AF-A0A1M5GPL7-F1
#
_cell.length_a   1.000
_cell.length_b   1.000
_cell.length_c   1.000
_cell.angle_alpha   90.00
_cell.angle_beta   90.00
_cell.angle_gamma   90.00
#
_symmetry.space_group_name_H-M   'P 1'
#
loop_
_entity.id
_entity.type
_entity.pdbx_description
1 polymer ?
#
loop_
_entity_poly.entity_id
_entity_poly.type
_entity_poly.pdbx_seq_one_letter_code
_entity_poly.pdbx_strand_id
1 'polypeptide(L)'
;MTSVYKFLLETIRDISGLESFAKPGAAFATLVLIIIAAWLAHFITRQVLIKIMSRIAKRTKTTWDDILIKRRVFSGLAHLVPAIILYSTSGFSYPNITQELSELSDSALNTLSQDYYFSLAGFLVKLAQMYFIFIVIFVSNSVLNAGLDIYNTTPYSKNRPIKGYIQLVKIFIFFLSG
;
A
#
# COMPACT_ATOMS: atom_id res chain seq x y z
N MET A 1 0.54 6.77 13.26
CA MET A 1 0.82 5.56 14.06
C MET A 1 1.94 5.75 15.07
N THR A 2 2.91 6.64 14.86
CA THR A 2 3.96 6.95 15.85
C THR A 2 3.40 7.37 17.21
N SER A 3 2.34 8.19 17.26
CA SER A 3 1.70 8.57 18.53
C SER A 3 1.06 7.38 19.25
N VAL A 4 0.45 6.44 18.51
CA VAL A 4 -0.12 5.21 19.08
C VAL A 4 0.99 4.33 19.64
N TYR A 5 2.09 4.19 18.91
CA TYR A 5 3.28 3.48 19.38
C TYR A 5 3.83 4.08 20.68
N LYS A 6 4.01 5.41 20.73
CA LYS A 6 4.45 6.11 21.94
C LYS A 6 3.51 5.92 23.12
N PHE A 7 2.21 6.09 22.87
CA PHE A 7 1.20 5.90 23.89
C PHE A 7 1.27 4.48 24.49
N LEU A 8 1.37 3.45 23.65
CA LEU A 8 1.54 2.07 24.10
C LEU A 8 2.85 1.84 24.83
N LEU A 9 3.93 2.46 24.35
CA LEU A 9 5.26 2.39 24.96
C LEU A 9 5.24 2.94 26.39
N GLU A 10 4.73 4.16 26.57
CA GLU A 10 4.62 4.83 27.87
C GLU A 10 3.69 4.02 28.80
N THR A 11 2.52 3.61 28.30
CA THR A 11 1.55 2.83 29.09
C THR A 11 2.15 1.52 29.61
N ILE A 12 2.91 0.78 28.79
CA ILE A 12 3.51 -0.49 29.23
C ILE A 12 4.70 -0.22 30.16
N ARG A 13 5.47 0.84 29.91
CA ARG A 13 6.64 1.22 30.72
C ARG A 13 6.25 1.62 32.15
N ASP A 14 5.08 2.21 32.33
CA ASP A 14 4.57 2.61 33.65
C ASP A 14 4.08 1.42 34.49
N ILE A 15 3.92 0.23 33.89
CA ILE A 15 3.52 -0.97 34.61
C ILE A 15 4.77 -1.61 35.25
N SER A 16 4.78 -1.64 36.58
CA SER A 16 5.87 -2.22 37.37
C SER A 16 6.18 -3.66 36.94
N GLY A 17 7.44 -3.93 36.61
CA GLY A 17 7.91 -5.25 36.18
C GLY A 17 7.78 -5.54 34.68
N LEU A 18 7.21 -4.61 33.89
CA LEU A 18 7.11 -4.72 32.43
C LEU A 18 8.01 -3.74 31.67
N GLU A 19 8.90 -3.01 32.36
CA GLU A 19 9.71 -1.94 31.77
C GLU A 19 10.57 -2.47 30.59
N SER A 20 11.17 -3.64 30.77
CA SER A 20 11.98 -4.34 29.75
C SER A 20 11.17 -4.76 28.52
N PHE A 21 9.86 -4.95 28.67
CA PHE A 21 8.96 -5.36 27.59
C PHE A 21 8.24 -4.19 26.92
N ALA A 22 8.33 -2.98 27.48
CA ALA A 22 7.59 -1.83 26.98
C ALA A 22 7.87 -1.55 25.50
N LYS A 23 9.15 -1.52 25.11
CA LYS A 23 9.57 -1.27 23.74
C LYS A 23 9.15 -2.36 22.74
N PRO A 24 9.50 -3.66 22.93
CA PRO A 24 9.07 -4.71 22.01
C PRO A 24 7.56 -4.92 22.02
N GLY A 25 6.90 -4.80 23.18
CA GLY A 25 5.45 -4.95 23.33
C GLY A 25 4.67 -3.89 22.57
N ALA A 26 5.05 -2.61 22.72
CA ALA A 26 4.41 -1.52 21.98
C ALA A 26 4.61 -1.65 20.46
N ALA A 27 5.79 -2.07 20.02
CA ALA A 27 6.07 -2.25 18.60
C ALA A 27 5.22 -3.38 18.01
N PHE A 28 5.15 -4.52 18.71
CA PHE A 28 4.31 -5.65 18.30
C PHE A 28 2.83 -5.29 18.25
N ALA A 29 2.30 -4.67 19.30
CA ALA A 29 0.91 -4.23 19.35
C ALA A 29 0.58 -3.25 18.21
N THR A 30 1.48 -2.29 17.93
CA THR A 30 1.29 -1.34 16.84
C THR A 30 1.28 -2.03 15.47
N LEU A 31 2.18 -2.99 15.24
CA LEU A 31 2.20 -3.79 14.00
C LEU A 31 0.90 -4.57 13.80
N VAL A 32 0.41 -5.22 14.85
CA VAL A 32 -0.87 -5.95 14.81
C VAL A 32 -2.02 -5.00 14.46
N LEU A 33 -2.09 -3.82 15.07
CA LEU A 33 -3.10 -2.81 14.74
C LEU A 33 -3.02 -2.35 13.28
N ILE A 34 -1.83 -2.13 12.75
CA ILE A 34 -1.62 -1.76 11.33
C ILE A 34 -2.12 -2.88 10.41
N ILE A 35 -1.75 -4.13 10.69
CA ILE A 35 -2.16 -5.28 9.88
C ILE A 35 -3.68 -5.45 9.90
N ILE A 36 -4.30 -5.34 11.07
CA ILE A 36 -5.76 -5.39 11.22
C ILE A 36 -6.42 -4.26 10.43
N ALA A 37 -5.91 -3.03 10.54
CA ALA A 37 -6.44 -1.88 9.81
C ALA A 37 -6.33 -2.07 8.29
N ALA A 38 -5.18 -2.54 7.79
CA ALA A 38 -4.95 -2.81 6.37
C ALA A 38 -5.87 -3.95 5.86
N TRP A 39 -6.03 -5.02 6.63
CA TRP A 39 -6.92 -6.13 6.31
C TRP A 39 -8.39 -5.69 6.25
N LEU A 40 -8.84 -4.92 7.25
CA LEU A 40 -10.20 -4.39 7.30
C LEU A 40 -10.45 -3.43 6.13
N ALA A 41 -9.49 -2.55 5.84
CA ALA A 41 -9.59 -1.63 4.71
C ALA A 41 -9.64 -2.38 3.37
N HIS A 42 -8.87 -3.45 3.18
CA HIS A 42 -8.98 -4.32 2.01
C HIS A 42 -10.39 -4.92 1.89
N PHE A 43 -10.90 -5.48 3.00
CA PHE A 43 -12.22 -6.10 3.04
C PHE A 43 -13.33 -5.11 2.66
N ILE A 44 -13.32 -3.92 3.28
CA ILE A 44 -14.30 -2.86 3.00
C ILE A 44 -14.17 -2.39 1.56
N THR A 45 -12.95 -2.11 1.09
CA THR A 45 -12.73 -1.60 -0.27
C THR A 45 -13.23 -2.59 -1.32
N ARG A 46 -12.95 -3.88 -1.13
CA ARG A 46 -13.43 -4.94 -2.02
C ARG A 46 -14.96 -5.00 -2.05
N GLN A 47 -15.62 -4.92 -0.89
CA GLN A 47 -17.09 -4.89 -0.80
C GLN A 47 -17.68 -3.69 -1.55
N VAL A 48 -17.13 -2.50 -1.33
CA VAL A 48 -17.56 -1.27 -1.99
C VAL A 48 -17.37 -1.37 -3.51
N LEU A 49 -16.22 -1.84 -3.97
CA LEU A 49 -15.93 -1.99 -5.40
C LEU A 49 -16.86 -2.98 -6.09
N ILE A 50 -17.15 -4.14 -5.48
CA ILE A 50 -18.11 -5.11 -6.04
C ILE A 50 -19.52 -4.51 -6.10
N LYS A 51 -19.94 -3.76 -5.07
CA LYS A 51 -21.24 -3.10 -5.04
C LYS A 51 -21.36 -2.01 -6.11
N ILE A 52 -20.29 -1.24 -6.34
CA ILE A 52 -20.24 -0.25 -7.43
C ILE A 52 -20.28 -0.95 -8.78
N MET A 53 -19.49 -2.02 -8.96
CA MET A 53 -19.45 -2.78 -10.22
C MET A 53 -20.81 -3.36 -10.58
N SER A 54 -21.46 -4.06 -9.65
CA SER A 54 -22.79 -4.62 -9.88
C SER A 54 -23.86 -3.56 -10.19
N ARG A 55 -23.70 -2.32 -9.71
CA ARG A 55 -24.58 -1.20 -10.07
C ARG A 55 -24.29 -0.66 -11.47
N ILE A 56 -23.03 -0.55 -11.86
CA ILE A 56 -22.62 -0.07 -13.19
C ILE A 56 -23.03 -1.09 -14.26
N ALA A 57 -22.75 -2.38 -14.05
CA ALA A 57 -23.13 -3.48 -14.94
C ALA A 57 -24.63 -3.45 -15.30
N LYS A 58 -25.49 -3.17 -14.32
CA LYS A 58 -26.95 -3.08 -14.52
C LYS A 58 -27.40 -1.88 -15.37
N ARG A 59 -26.56 -0.86 -15.55
CA ARG A 59 -26.90 0.37 -16.28
C ARG A 59 -26.39 0.40 -17.71
N THR A 60 -25.59 -0.59 -18.14
CA THR A 60 -24.97 -0.60 -19.47
C THR A 60 -25.28 -1.89 -20.22
N LYS A 61 -25.56 -1.82 -21.53
CA LYS A 61 -25.68 -3.00 -22.41
C LYS A 61 -24.32 -3.50 -22.96
N THR A 62 -23.22 -3.01 -22.39
CA THR A 62 -21.86 -3.19 -22.91
C THR A 62 -21.13 -4.32 -22.19
N THR A 63 -20.33 -5.12 -22.89
CA THR A 63 -19.51 -6.22 -22.35
C THR A 63 -18.25 -5.74 -21.59
N TRP A 64 -18.15 -4.45 -21.28
CA TRP A 64 -16.94 -3.85 -20.71
C TRP A 64 -16.76 -4.19 -19.23
N ASP A 65 -17.86 -4.40 -18.50
CA ASP A 65 -17.85 -4.86 -17.12
C ASP A 65 -17.23 -6.26 -16.99
N ASP A 66 -17.65 -7.19 -17.84
CA ASP A 66 -17.09 -8.54 -17.90
C ASP A 66 -15.58 -8.49 -18.19
N ILE A 67 -15.16 -7.61 -19.10
CA ILE A 67 -13.74 -7.42 -19.43
C ILE A 67 -12.95 -6.87 -18.24
N LEU A 68 -13.47 -5.83 -17.57
CA LEU A 68 -12.80 -5.21 -16.41
C LEU A 68 -12.69 -6.19 -15.23
N ILE A 69 -13.72 -7.02 -15.01
CA ILE A 69 -13.72 -8.09 -14.01
C ILE A 69 -12.72 -9.18 -14.40
N LYS A 70 -12.75 -9.66 -15.65
CA LYS A 70 -11.83 -10.68 -16.17
C LYS A 70 -10.36 -10.25 -16.06
N ARG A 71 -10.08 -8.97 -16.32
CA ARG A 71 -8.74 -8.37 -16.18
C ARG A 71 -8.39 -7.97 -14.75
N ARG A 72 -9.27 -8.23 -13.77
CA ARG A 72 -9.07 -8.00 -12.33
C ARG A 72 -8.75 -6.55 -11.98
N VAL A 73 -9.22 -5.58 -12.76
CA VAL A 73 -8.96 -4.16 -12.54
C VAL A 73 -9.38 -3.73 -11.14
N PHE A 74 -10.61 -4.08 -10.74
CA PHE A 74 -11.13 -3.73 -9.43
C PHE A 74 -10.44 -4.48 -8.28
N SER A 75 -10.06 -5.74 -8.51
CA SER A 75 -9.28 -6.46 -7.52
C SER A 75 -7.94 -5.77 -7.30
N GLY A 76 -7.27 -5.29 -8.36
CA GLY A 76 -6.04 -4.52 -8.23
C GLY A 76 -6.26 -3.21 -7.46
N LEU A 77 -7.29 -2.45 -7.83
CA LEU A 77 -7.62 -1.19 -7.16
C LEU A 77 -7.90 -1.40 -5.65
N ALA A 78 -8.51 -2.52 -5.27
CA ALA A 78 -8.75 -2.85 -3.87
C ALA A 78 -7.45 -2.99 -3.05
N HIS A 79 -6.36 -3.45 -3.67
CA HIS A 79 -5.07 -3.64 -3.00
C HIS A 79 -4.29 -2.33 -2.84
N LEU A 80 -4.66 -1.25 -3.54
CA LEU A 80 -4.03 0.06 -3.35
C LEU A 80 -4.28 0.61 -1.94
N VAL A 81 -5.49 0.41 -1.39
CA VAL A 81 -5.84 0.95 -0.07
C VAL A 81 -4.96 0.35 1.04
N PRO A 82 -4.80 -0.98 1.16
CA PRO A 82 -3.84 -1.59 2.09
C PRO A 82 -2.40 -1.13 1.83
N ALA A 83 -1.98 -1.01 0.57
CA ALA A 83 -0.62 -0.56 0.25
C ALA A 83 -0.34 0.85 0.75
N ILE A 84 -1.30 1.78 0.59
CA ILE A 84 -1.21 3.15 1.10
C ILE A 84 -1.15 3.16 2.63
N ILE A 85 -1.99 2.35 3.31
CA ILE A 85 -1.98 2.24 4.77
C ILE A 85 -0.61 1.73 5.26
N LEU A 86 -0.10 0.64 4.68
CA LEU A 86 1.20 0.09 5.06
C LEU A 86 2.32 1.09 4.82
N TYR A 87 2.34 1.77 3.66
CA TYR A 87 3.36 2.76 3.36
C TYR A 87 3.33 3.95 4.33
N SER A 88 2.16 4.57 4.50
CA SER A 88 1.99 5.74 5.38
C SER A 88 2.23 5.45 6.87
N THR A 89 2.12 4.19 7.29
CA THR A 89 2.28 3.79 8.70
C THR A 89 3.58 3.05 9.00
N SER A 90 4.33 2.62 7.99
CA SER A 90 5.57 1.84 8.13
C SER A 90 6.66 2.53 8.96
N GLY A 91 6.68 3.87 8.97
CA GLY A 91 7.60 4.69 9.76
C GLY A 91 7.23 4.85 11.25
N PHE A 92 6.26 4.10 11.79
CA PHE A 92 5.75 4.32 13.15
C PHE A 92 6.82 4.22 14.24
N SER A 93 7.86 3.41 14.04
CA SER A 93 8.96 3.21 14.98
C SER A 93 10.16 4.12 14.72
N TYR A 94 10.00 5.13 13.85
CA TYR A 94 11.01 6.15 13.56
C TYR A 94 10.70 7.46 14.32
N PRO A 95 11.71 8.18 14.84
CA PRO A 95 11.49 9.44 15.52
C PRO A 95 11.18 10.56 14.52
N ASN A 96 10.33 11.51 14.93
CA ASN A 96 10.08 12.72 14.15
C ASN A 96 11.23 13.70 14.35
N ILE A 97 12.31 13.51 13.60
CA ILE A 97 13.50 14.37 13.61
C ILE A 97 13.55 15.21 12.33
N THR A 98 14.01 16.45 12.46
CA THR A 98 14.18 17.38 11.33
C THR A 98 15.55 17.25 10.65
N GLN A 99 16.54 16.70 11.36
CA GLN A 99 17.89 16.45 10.86
C GLN A 99 18.02 15.00 10.37
N GLU A 100 18.96 14.76 9.46
CA GLU A 100 19.25 13.39 9.02
C GLU A 100 19.88 12.57 10.16
N LEU A 101 19.59 11.27 10.19
CA LEU A 101 20.07 10.38 11.26
C LEU A 101 21.61 10.31 11.31
N SER A 102 22.27 10.51 10.17
CA SER A 102 23.73 10.58 9.99
C SER A 102 24.37 11.83 10.59
N GLU A 103 23.60 12.90 10.81
CA GLU A 103 24.07 14.17 11.34
C GLU A 103 23.89 14.29 12.87
N LEU A 104 23.16 13.34 13.47
CA LEU A 104 22.93 13.32 14.91
C LEU A 104 24.17 12.88 15.68
N SER A 105 24.44 13.56 16.79
CA SER A 105 25.46 13.13 17.75
C SER A 105 25.16 11.75 18.34
N ASP A 106 26.20 10.98 18.68
CA ASP A 106 26.06 9.65 19.29
C ASP A 106 25.21 9.63 20.56
N SER A 107 25.29 10.68 21.38
CA SER A 107 24.46 10.81 22.59
C SER A 107 22.97 10.92 22.26
N ALA A 108 22.61 11.75 21.27
CA ALA A 108 21.24 11.87 20.80
C ALA A 108 20.72 10.55 20.19
N LEU A 109 21.56 9.85 19.42
CA LEU A 109 21.23 8.53 18.87
C LEU A 109 20.96 7.51 19.98
N ASN A 110 21.81 7.48 21.01
CA ASN A 110 21.64 6.59 22.16
C ASN A 110 20.32 6.87 22.89
N THR A 111 19.97 8.14 23.14
CA THR A 111 18.70 8.51 23.76
C THR A 111 17.51 8.09 22.91
N LEU A 112 17.51 8.39 21.61
CA LEU A 112 16.42 8.01 20.72
C LEU A 112 16.30 6.48 20.56
N SER A 113 17.42 5.76 20.60
CA SER A 113 17.44 4.30 20.51
C SER A 113 16.73 3.61 21.68
N GLN A 114 16.52 4.29 22.82
CA GLN A 114 15.74 3.75 23.93
C GLN A 114 14.25 3.58 23.56
N ASP A 115 13.73 4.51 22.78
CA ASP A 115 12.29 4.56 22.46
C ASP A 115 11.97 4.08 21.05
N TYR A 116 12.95 4.03 20.14
CA TYR A 116 12.69 3.79 18.71
C TYR A 116 13.49 2.63 18.11
N TYR A 117 12.94 2.01 17.06
CA TYR A 117 13.62 0.98 16.27
C TYR A 117 13.88 1.52 14.85
N PHE A 118 15.05 2.15 14.65
CA PHE A 118 15.40 2.76 13.35
C PHE A 118 15.47 1.72 12.23
N SER A 119 16.17 0.60 12.47
CA SER A 119 16.32 -0.45 11.46
C SER A 119 14.99 -1.12 11.09
N LEU A 120 14.10 -1.30 12.07
CA LEU A 120 12.75 -1.84 11.82
C LEU A 120 11.95 -0.90 10.94
N ALA A 121 11.93 0.41 11.25
CA ALA A 121 11.24 1.40 10.44
C ALA A 121 11.77 1.40 9.00
N GLY A 122 13.10 1.46 8.82
CA GLY A 122 13.71 1.44 7.50
C GLY A 122 13.38 0.17 6.70
N PHE A 123 13.38 -0.99 7.37
CA PHE A 123 12.99 -2.25 6.75
C PHE A 123 11.52 -2.26 6.33
N LEU A 124 10.60 -1.85 7.21
CA LEU A 124 9.17 -1.81 6.93
C LEU A 124 8.82 -0.83 5.82
N VAL A 125 9.49 0.33 5.77
CA VAL A 125 9.32 1.31 4.69
C VAL A 125 9.70 0.68 3.35
N LYS A 126 10.86 0.02 3.28
CA LYS A 126 11.30 -0.67 2.04
C LYS A 126 10.33 -1.77 1.62
N LEU A 127 9.85 -2.59 2.56
CA LEU A 127 8.84 -3.61 2.26
C LEU A 127 7.53 -3.00 1.75
N ALA A 128 7.05 -1.94 2.39
CA ALA A 128 5.83 -1.25 1.99
C ALA A 128 5.98 -0.59 0.62
N GLN A 129 7.14 -0.01 0.31
CA GLN A 129 7.48 0.53 -1.02
C GLN A 129 7.46 -0.55 -2.09
N MET A 130 8.12 -1.68 -1.85
CA MET A 130 8.12 -2.81 -2.79
C MET A 130 6.70 -3.32 -3.06
N TYR A 131 5.90 -3.48 -2.00
CA TYR A 131 4.51 -3.87 -2.13
C TYR A 131 3.69 -2.84 -2.93
N PHE A 132 3.86 -1.55 -2.64
CA PHE A 132 3.18 -0.46 -3.34
C PHE A 132 3.52 -0.44 -4.84
N ILE A 133 4.81 -0.50 -5.18
CA ILE A 133 5.32 -0.56 -6.56
C ILE A 133 4.69 -1.76 -7.30
N PHE A 134 4.71 -2.94 -6.68
CA PHE A 134 4.12 -4.14 -7.26
C PHE A 134 2.63 -3.95 -7.57
N ILE A 135 1.86 -3.37 -6.64
CA ILE A 135 0.43 -3.12 -6.85
C ILE A 135 0.19 -2.08 -7.95
N VAL A 136 0.98 -1.01 -8.02
CA VAL A 136 0.86 0.00 -9.08
C VAL A 136 1.11 -0.61 -10.46
N ILE A 137 2.14 -1.44 -10.60
CA ILE A 137 2.44 -2.17 -11.84
C ILE A 137 1.29 -3.14 -12.17
N PHE A 138 0.80 -3.89 -11.19
CA PHE A 138 -0.30 -4.84 -11.37
C PHE A 138 -1.58 -4.14 -11.85
N VAL A 139 -2.00 -3.07 -11.17
CA VAL A 139 -3.18 -2.28 -11.51
C VAL A 139 -3.05 -1.69 -12.91
N SER A 140 -1.90 -1.06 -13.21
CA SER A 140 -1.65 -0.45 -14.51
C SER A 140 -1.74 -1.48 -15.63
N ASN A 141 -1.14 -2.65 -15.44
CA ASN A 141 -1.23 -3.75 -16.39
C ASN A 141 -2.66 -4.23 -16.59
N SER A 142 -3.43 -4.41 -15.51
CA SER A 142 -4.84 -4.79 -15.57
C SER A 142 -5.68 -3.77 -16.33
N VAL A 143 -5.51 -2.48 -16.04
CA VAL A 143 -6.25 -1.39 -16.68
C VAL A 143 -5.91 -1.29 -18.16
N LEU A 144 -4.62 -1.29 -18.52
CA LEU A 144 -4.19 -1.22 -19.91
C LEU A 144 -4.65 -2.43 -20.73
N ASN A 145 -4.60 -3.64 -20.15
CA ASN A 145 -5.13 -4.83 -20.80
C ASN A 145 -6.64 -4.79 -20.98
N ALA A 146 -7.38 -4.29 -19.98
CA ALA A 146 -8.83 -4.13 -20.10
C ALA A 146 -9.19 -3.09 -21.17
N GLY A 147 -8.46 -1.96 -21.20
CA GLY A 147 -8.62 -0.93 -22.23
C GLY A 147 -8.35 -1.47 -23.63
N LEU A 148 -7.30 -2.27 -23.80
CA LEU A 148 -7.00 -2.93 -25.09
C LEU A 148 -8.10 -3.91 -25.50
N ASP A 149 -8.58 -4.75 -24.58
CA ASP A 149 -9.66 -5.70 -24.88
C ASP A 149 -10.96 -4.96 -25.25
N ILE A 150 -11.31 -3.91 -24.50
CA ILE A 150 -12.45 -3.03 -24.79
C ILE A 150 -12.29 -2.42 -26.17
N TYR A 151 -11.12 -1.86 -26.49
CA TYR A 151 -10.84 -1.28 -27.80
C TYR A 151 -11.03 -2.29 -28.93
N ASN A 152 -10.57 -3.53 -28.74
CA ASN A 152 -10.69 -4.61 -29.72
C ASN A 152 -12.13 -5.07 -29.94
N THR A 153 -13.09 -4.71 -29.09
CA THR A 153 -14.52 -4.94 -29.36
C THR A 153 -15.09 -3.97 -30.40
N THR A 154 -14.41 -2.86 -30.67
CA THR A 154 -14.87 -1.83 -31.59
C THR A 154 -14.48 -2.13 -33.04
N PRO A 155 -15.27 -1.71 -34.04
CA PRO A 155 -14.94 -1.92 -35.45
C PRO A 155 -13.67 -1.17 -35.90
N TYR A 156 -13.32 -0.08 -35.22
CA TYR A 156 -12.12 0.72 -35.51
C TYR A 156 -10.81 -0.05 -35.30
N SER A 157 -10.80 -1.04 -34.39
CA SER A 157 -9.61 -1.81 -34.04
C SER A 157 -9.03 -2.61 -35.21
N LYS A 158 -9.88 -3.01 -36.17
CA LYS A 158 -9.46 -3.79 -37.36
C LYS A 158 -8.45 -3.04 -38.22
N ASN A 159 -8.61 -1.72 -38.33
CA ASN A 159 -7.79 -0.90 -39.22
C ASN A 159 -6.67 -0.16 -38.47
N ARG A 160 -6.73 -0.08 -37.13
CA ARG A 160 -5.77 0.65 -36.30
C ARG A 160 -5.45 -0.09 -35.01
N PRO A 161 -4.61 -1.13 -35.03
CA PRO A 161 -4.28 -1.87 -33.81
C PRO A 161 -3.45 -0.99 -32.84
N ILE A 162 -3.88 -0.89 -31.58
CA ILE A 162 -3.18 -0.08 -30.56
C ILE A 162 -2.27 -0.89 -29.62
N LYS A 163 -2.12 -2.20 -29.86
CA LYS A 163 -1.38 -3.11 -28.98
C LYS A 163 0.06 -2.65 -28.74
N GLY A 164 0.73 -2.16 -29.78
CA GLY A 164 2.10 -1.64 -29.69
C GLY A 164 2.22 -0.45 -28.73
N TYR A 165 1.31 0.53 -28.84
CA TYR A 165 1.28 1.69 -27.95
C TYR A 165 1.04 1.30 -26.50
N ILE A 166 0.10 0.38 -26.25
CA ILE A 166 -0.16 -0.15 -24.90
C ILE A 166 1.10 -0.81 -24.31
N GLN A 167 1.87 -1.53 -25.13
CA GLN A 167 3.11 -2.17 -24.68
C GLN A 167 4.20 -1.14 -24.33
N LEU A 168 4.34 -0.08 -25.14
CA LEU A 168 5.25 1.02 -24.82
C LEU A 168 4.88 1.70 -23.49
N VAL A 169 3.59 1.91 -23.23
CA VAL A 169 3.11 2.50 -21.97
C VAL A 169 3.44 1.58 -20.78
N LYS A 170 3.29 0.25 -20.91
CA LYS A 170 3.66 -0.69 -19.85
C LYS A 170 5.15 -0.68 -19.54
N ILE A 171 5.98 -0.63 -20.57
CA ILE A 171 7.43 -0.51 -20.43
C ILE A 171 7.77 0.79 -19.71
N PHE A 172 7.16 1.90 -20.13
CA PHE A 172 7.35 3.19 -19.48
C PHE A 172 6.95 3.17 -17.99
N ILE A 173 5.80 2.59 -17.64
CA ILE A 173 5.36 2.45 -16.25
C ILE A 173 6.35 1.60 -15.44
N PHE A 174 6.87 0.52 -16.02
CA PHE A 174 7.88 -0.31 -15.35
C PHE A 174 9.15 0.48 -15.05
N PHE A 175 9.64 1.27 -16.01
CA PHE A 175 10.80 2.14 -15.81
C PHE A 175 10.57 3.26 -14.80
N LEU A 176 9.36 3.82 -14.71
CA LEU A 176 9.03 4.83 -13.70
C LEU A 176 8.87 4.28 -12.29
N SER A 177 8.63 2.97 -12.16
CA SER A 177 8.34 2.33 -10.88
C SER A 177 9.58 1.75 -10.18
N GLY A 178 10.76 1.89 -10.78
CA GLY A 178 12.06 1.47 -10.25
C GLY A 178 13.09 2.58 -10.35
#